data_AF-A0A8J3MMI8-F1
#
_entry.id   AF-A0A8J3MMI8-F1
#
_cell.length_a   1.000
_cell.length_b   1.000
_cell.length_c   1.000
_cell.angle_alpha   90.00
_cell.angle_beta   90.00
_cell.angle_gamma   90.00
#
_symmetry.space_group_name_H-M   'P 1'
#
loop_
_entity.id
_entity.type
_entity.pdbx_description
1 polymer ?
#
loop_
_entity_poly.entity_id
_entity_poly.type
_entity_poly.pdbx_seq_one_letter_code
_entity_poly.pdbx_strand_id
1 'polypeptide(L)'
;MKILLDENVAMPLTNALRSFLFTHDLRHVSEEAAWSGTPDVELYKRAAQEGYDAVLTTDAKQMQRANEVAAIAASGIHRIEYSQRHAGLVGLGVAIGTVCAGLPVALAELADAPSQQLVYLQGVDPTSRARLKMTDPATSPPKFWPA
;
A
#
# COMPACT_ATOMS: atom_id res chain seq x y z
N MET A 1 5.39 9.79 -10.37
CA MET A 1 6.44 9.32 -9.42
C MET A 1 6.87 7.91 -9.78
N LYS A 2 8.10 7.54 -9.45
CA LYS A 2 8.65 6.19 -9.49
C LYS A 2 8.55 5.57 -8.09
N ILE A 3 7.80 4.48 -7.96
CA ILE A 3 7.48 3.85 -6.67
C ILE A 3 7.98 2.43 -6.64
N LEU A 4 8.72 2.10 -5.57
CA LEU A 4 9.17 0.76 -5.28
C LEU A 4 8.16 0.08 -4.34
N LEU A 5 7.68 -1.09 -4.72
CA LEU A 5 6.86 -1.96 -3.87
C LEU A 5 7.81 -2.97 -3.23
N ASP A 6 7.85 -2.94 -1.91
CA ASP A 6 8.71 -3.77 -1.07
C ASP A 6 8.39 -5.26 -1.22
N GLU A 7 9.32 -6.14 -0.84
CA GLU A 7 9.21 -7.60 -0.99
C GLU A 7 8.02 -8.20 -0.21
N ASN A 8 7.59 -7.52 0.85
CA ASN A 8 6.41 -7.91 1.64
C ASN A 8 5.08 -7.46 1.04
N VAL A 9 5.10 -6.74 -0.09
CA VAL A 9 3.90 -6.38 -0.84
C VAL A 9 3.50 -7.53 -1.76
N ALA A 10 2.21 -7.85 -1.83
CA ALA A 10 1.76 -8.98 -2.63
C ALA A 10 1.82 -8.63 -4.14
N MET A 11 2.48 -9.44 -4.96
CA MET A 11 2.51 -9.25 -6.42
C MET A 11 1.13 -9.08 -7.10
N PRO A 12 0.05 -9.78 -6.69
CA PRO A 12 -1.28 -9.50 -7.23
C PRO A 12 -1.73 -8.05 -7.04
N LEU A 13 -1.36 -7.41 -5.93
CA LEU A 13 -1.64 -6.00 -5.68
C LEU A 13 -0.82 -5.11 -6.62
N THR A 14 0.47 -5.39 -6.82
CA THR A 14 1.32 -4.69 -7.81
C THR A 14 0.66 -4.65 -9.19
N ASN A 15 0.16 -5.79 -9.66
CA ASN A 15 -0.46 -5.92 -10.98
C ASN A 15 -1.78 -5.14 -11.07
N ALA A 16 -2.58 -5.17 -10.00
CA ALA A 16 -3.81 -4.39 -9.93
C ALA A 16 -3.50 -2.88 -9.99
N LEU A 17 -2.54 -2.39 -9.21
CA LEU A 17 -2.20 -0.97 -9.16
C LEU A 17 -1.70 -0.44 -10.51
N ARG A 18 -0.84 -1.21 -11.21
CA ARG A 18 -0.36 -0.87 -12.55
C ARG A 18 -1.47 -0.72 -13.58
N SER A 19 -2.59 -1.40 -13.37
CA SER A 19 -3.75 -1.35 -14.27
C SER A 19 -4.58 -0.07 -14.10
N PHE A 20 -4.28 0.78 -13.11
CA PHE A 20 -5.05 2.00 -12.84
C PHE A 20 -4.18 3.25 -12.59
N LEU A 21 -2.93 3.09 -12.14
CA LEU A 21 -2.00 4.20 -11.85
C LEU A 21 -1.03 4.46 -13.02
N PHE A 22 -1.58 4.74 -14.20
CA PHE A 22 -0.81 4.85 -15.45
C PHE A 22 0.22 5.99 -15.50
N THR A 23 0.07 7.02 -14.67
CA THR A 23 0.97 8.18 -14.61
C THR A 23 2.18 7.96 -13.67
N HIS A 24 2.31 6.76 -13.12
CA HIS A 24 3.33 6.40 -12.13
C HIS A 24 4.11 5.15 -12.58
N ASP A 25 5.41 5.12 -12.33
CA ASP A 25 6.25 3.94 -12.58
C ASP A 25 6.30 3.08 -11.32
N LEU A 26 5.46 2.04 -11.27
CA LEU A 26 5.39 1.10 -10.16
C LEU A 26 6.31 -0.08 -10.47
N ARG A 27 7.28 -0.37 -9.60
CA ARG A 27 8.20 -1.52 -9.70
C ARG A 27 8.17 -2.33 -8.42
N HIS A 28 8.11 -3.65 -8.51
CA HIS A 28 8.23 -4.49 -7.34
C HIS A 28 9.68 -4.96 -7.17
N VAL A 29 10.16 -5.06 -5.92
CA VAL A 29 11.53 -5.50 -5.60
C VAL A 29 11.90 -6.82 -6.30
N SER A 30 10.95 -7.76 -6.39
CA SER A 30 11.19 -9.05 -7.05
C SER A 30 11.42 -8.98 -8.56
N GLU A 31 11.07 -7.87 -9.20
CA GLU A 31 11.27 -7.66 -10.64
C GLU A 31 12.60 -6.95 -10.94
N GLU A 32 13.22 -6.40 -9.91
CA GLU A 32 14.50 -5.72 -10.01
C GLU A 32 15.65 -6.70 -9.80
N ALA A 33 16.55 -6.78 -10.79
CA ALA A 33 17.60 -7.79 -10.83
C ALA A 33 18.55 -7.67 -9.62
N ALA A 34 18.61 -8.74 -8.82
CA ALA A 34 19.39 -8.83 -7.59
C ALA A 34 18.97 -7.83 -6.48
N TRP A 35 17.67 -7.50 -6.36
CA TRP A 35 17.15 -6.71 -5.23
C TRP A 35 16.43 -7.55 -4.18
N SER A 36 15.88 -8.72 -4.52
CA SER A 36 15.22 -9.61 -3.54
C SER A 36 16.18 -9.99 -2.41
N GLY A 37 15.68 -9.98 -1.17
CA GLY A 37 16.47 -10.22 0.03
C GLY A 37 17.46 -9.10 0.41
N THR A 38 17.44 -7.95 -0.27
CA THR A 38 18.26 -6.80 0.12
C THR A 38 17.80 -6.28 1.48
N PRO A 39 18.69 -6.13 2.48
CA PRO A 39 18.32 -5.56 3.76
C PRO A 39 17.79 -4.13 3.60
N ASP A 40 16.78 -3.76 4.37
CA ASP A 40 16.11 -2.45 4.29
C ASP A 40 17.08 -1.26 4.27
N VAL A 41 18.13 -1.30 5.10
CA VAL A 41 19.17 -0.26 5.15
C VAL A 41 19.80 -0.01 3.78
N GLU A 42 20.11 -1.06 3.03
CA GLU A 42 20.68 -0.93 1.68
C GLU A 42 19.59 -0.72 0.62
N LEU A 43 18.37 -1.22 0.85
CA LEU A 43 17.24 -1.07 -0.06
C LEU A 43 16.90 0.41 -0.28
N TYR A 44 16.75 1.19 0.80
CA TYR A 44 16.43 2.62 0.71
C TYR A 44 17.56 3.42 0.05
N LYS A 45 18.82 3.09 0.34
CA LYS A 45 19.96 3.72 -0.31
C LYS A 45 19.99 3.43 -1.81
N ARG A 46 19.78 2.17 -2.22
CA ARG A 46 19.74 1.76 -3.63
C ARG A 46 18.55 2.37 -4.35
N ALA A 47 17.38 2.39 -3.73
CA ALA A 47 16.19 3.02 -4.27
C ALA A 47 16.43 4.52 -4.56
N ALA A 48 17.12 5.24 -3.66
CA ALA A 48 17.42 6.66 -3.85
C ALA A 48 18.39 6.86 -5.03
N GLN A 49 19.42 6.02 -5.12
CA GLN A 49 20.39 6.04 -6.22
C GLN A 49 19.75 5.79 -7.59
N GLU A 50 18.69 5.00 -7.62
CA GLU A 50 17.95 4.60 -8.82
C GLU A 50 16.74 5.52 -9.11
N GLY A 51 16.63 6.63 -8.38
CA GLY A 51 15.63 7.68 -8.60
C GLY A 51 14.22 7.28 -8.23
N TYR A 52 14.03 6.39 -7.25
CA TYR A 52 12.72 6.13 -6.67
C TYR A 52 12.30 7.28 -5.76
N ASP A 53 11.05 7.72 -5.91
CA ASP A 53 10.46 8.80 -5.12
C ASP A 53 9.77 8.28 -3.85
N ALA A 54 9.25 7.04 -3.89
CA ALA A 54 8.53 6.44 -2.78
C ALA A 54 8.77 4.92 -2.64
N VAL A 55 8.70 4.40 -1.42
CA VAL A 55 8.60 2.96 -1.11
C VAL A 55 7.23 2.67 -0.50
N LEU A 56 6.51 1.68 -1.04
CA LEU A 56 5.30 1.11 -0.45
C LEU A 56 5.66 -0.18 0.29
N THR A 57 5.30 -0.27 1.58
CA THR A 57 5.66 -1.42 2.44
C THR A 57 4.55 -1.78 3.43
N THR A 58 4.58 -3.02 3.91
CA THR A 58 3.78 -3.49 5.06
C THR A 58 4.59 -3.63 6.36
N ASP A 59 5.91 -3.41 6.33
CA ASP A 59 6.75 -3.59 7.53
C ASP A 59 6.71 -2.35 8.44
N ALA A 60 5.76 -2.36 9.37
CA ALA A 60 5.66 -1.37 10.44
C ALA A 60 6.87 -1.40 11.41
N LYS A 61 7.61 -2.51 11.49
CA LYS A 61 8.76 -2.64 12.41
C LYS A 61 9.96 -1.83 11.95
N GLN A 62 10.02 -1.40 10.68
CA GLN A 62 11.08 -0.51 10.21
C GLN A 62 11.20 0.76 11.05
N MET A 63 10.07 1.28 11.54
CA MET A 63 10.01 2.46 12.40
C MET A 63 10.44 2.21 13.85
N GLN A 64 10.77 0.97 14.20
CA GLN A 64 11.22 0.57 15.54
C GLN A 64 12.71 0.21 15.56
N ARG A 65 13.38 0.17 14.40
CA ARG A 65 14.79 -0.22 14.27
C ARG A 65 15.61 1.01 13.88
N ALA A 66 16.51 1.44 14.78
CA ALA A 66 17.23 2.71 14.65
C ALA A 66 18.05 2.83 13.34
N ASN A 67 18.67 1.73 12.91
CA ASN A 67 19.44 1.68 11.66
C ASN A 67 18.55 1.87 10.42
N GLU A 68 17.36 1.26 10.40
CA GLU A 68 16.43 1.38 9.28
C GLU A 68 15.79 2.77 9.24
N VAL A 69 15.39 3.32 10.38
CA VAL A 69 14.93 4.71 10.47
C VAL A 69 15.99 5.68 9.95
N ALA A 70 17.26 5.50 10.34
CA ALA A 70 18.35 6.33 9.86
C ALA A 70 18.56 6.20 8.35
N ALA A 71 18.46 4.98 7.79
CA ALA A 71 18.56 4.75 6.36
C ALA A 71 17.41 5.39 5.57
N ILE A 72 16.18 5.27 6.08
CA ILE A 72 14.99 5.90 5.50
C ILE A 72 15.16 7.42 5.48
N ALA A 73 15.53 8.02 6.61
CA ALA A 73 15.77 9.47 6.68
C ALA A 73 16.90 9.92 5.74
N ALA A 74 18.00 9.17 5.66
CA ALA A 74 19.14 9.49 4.79
C ALA A 74 18.80 9.35 3.30
N SER A 75 17.85 8.49 2.94
CA SER A 75 17.45 8.28 1.54
C SER A 75 16.66 9.44 0.95
N GLY A 76 15.95 10.21 1.79
CA GLY A 76 15.02 11.26 1.35
C GLY A 76 13.74 10.75 0.65
N ILE A 77 13.58 9.43 0.47
CA ILE A 77 12.46 8.81 -0.23
C ILE A 77 11.21 8.80 0.64
N HIS A 78 10.05 9.10 0.08
CA HIS A 78 8.78 8.96 0.80
C HIS A 78 8.53 7.50 1.22
N ARG A 79 8.01 7.28 2.42
CA ARG A 79 7.60 5.95 2.87
C ARG A 79 6.09 5.89 2.97
N ILE A 80 5.47 4.94 2.29
CA ILE A 80 4.04 4.68 2.33
C ILE A 80 3.84 3.32 2.99
N GLU A 81 3.15 3.30 4.13
CA GLU A 81 2.85 2.09 4.89
C GLU A 81 1.37 1.76 4.78
N TYR A 82 1.04 0.47 4.72
CA TYR A 82 -0.31 -0.01 5.01
C TYR A 82 -0.25 -1.25 5.90
N SER A 83 -1.31 -1.51 6.66
CA SER A 83 -1.38 -2.68 7.53
C SER A 83 -2.26 -3.78 6.93
N GLN A 84 -1.76 -5.02 6.95
CA GLN A 84 -2.56 -6.22 6.70
C GLN A 84 -2.77 -6.99 8.02
N ARG A 85 -3.70 -6.52 8.85
CA ARG A 85 -3.93 -7.08 10.20
C ARG A 85 -4.74 -8.38 10.20
N HIS A 86 -5.52 -8.62 9.16
CA HIS A 86 -6.37 -9.81 9.04
C HIS A 86 -5.68 -10.87 8.18
N ALA A 87 -5.84 -12.14 8.58
CA ALA A 87 -5.34 -13.27 7.82
C ALA A 87 -6.33 -13.70 6.72
N GLY A 88 -5.84 -14.47 5.76
CA GLY A 88 -6.65 -15.07 4.72
C GLY A 88 -7.25 -14.07 3.72
N LEU A 89 -8.27 -14.52 2.98
CA LEU A 89 -8.85 -13.78 1.86
C LEU A 89 -9.45 -12.44 2.27
N VAL A 90 -10.09 -12.36 3.43
CA VAL A 90 -10.66 -11.09 3.96
C VAL A 90 -9.54 -10.07 4.17
N GLY A 91 -8.44 -10.47 4.79
CA GLY A 91 -7.33 -9.57 5.02
C GLY A 91 -6.61 -9.11 3.76
N LEU A 92 -6.44 -10.02 2.79
CA LEU A 92 -5.93 -9.65 1.47
C LEU A 92 -6.86 -8.64 0.79
N GLY A 93 -8.18 -8.87 0.83
CA GLY A 93 -9.17 -7.95 0.25
C GLY A 93 -9.16 -6.58 0.91
N VAL A 94 -9.02 -6.53 2.25
CA VAL A 94 -8.88 -5.27 3.00
C VAL A 94 -7.58 -4.56 2.64
N ALA A 95 -6.46 -5.27 2.53
CA ALA A 95 -5.18 -4.71 2.11
C ALA A 95 -5.26 -4.12 0.71
N ILE A 96 -5.77 -4.89 -0.26
CA ILE A 96 -5.97 -4.41 -1.64
C ILE A 96 -6.89 -3.20 -1.66
N GLY A 97 -8.04 -3.24 -0.98
CA GLY A 97 -8.96 -2.12 -0.90
C GLY A 97 -8.32 -0.86 -0.27
N THR A 98 -7.54 -1.04 0.78
CA THR A 98 -6.81 0.04 1.48
C THR A 98 -5.82 0.72 0.54
N VAL A 99 -5.00 -0.06 -0.17
CA VAL A 99 -3.99 0.48 -1.07
C VAL A 99 -4.65 1.08 -2.31
N CYS A 100 -5.62 0.40 -2.92
CA CYS A 100 -6.34 0.93 -4.09
C CYS A 100 -7.07 2.24 -3.80
N ALA A 101 -7.64 2.41 -2.60
CA ALA A 101 -8.34 3.65 -2.23
C ALA A 101 -7.37 4.74 -1.74
N GLY A 102 -6.32 4.37 -1.00
CA GLY A 102 -5.43 5.32 -0.32
C GLY A 102 -4.23 5.76 -1.16
N LEU A 103 -3.62 4.85 -1.92
CA LEU A 103 -2.38 5.13 -2.65
C LEU A 103 -2.53 6.27 -3.68
N PRO A 104 -3.59 6.36 -4.51
CA PRO A 104 -3.72 7.45 -5.47
C PRO A 104 -3.76 8.83 -4.78
N VAL A 105 -4.45 8.92 -3.64
CA VAL A 105 -4.54 10.16 -2.85
C VAL A 105 -3.19 10.50 -2.22
N ALA A 106 -2.52 9.50 -1.63
CA ALA A 106 -1.18 9.69 -1.07
C ALA A 106 -0.21 10.19 -2.13
N LEU A 107 -0.17 9.58 -3.32
CA LEU A 107 0.75 9.99 -4.39
C LEU A 107 0.49 11.42 -4.89
N ALA A 108 -0.78 11.87 -4.92
CA ALA A 108 -1.11 13.25 -5.26
C ALA A 108 -0.56 14.23 -4.21
N GLU A 109 -0.75 13.96 -2.93
CA GLU A 109 -0.19 14.78 -1.84
C GLU A 109 1.35 14.77 -1.82
N LEU A 110 1.95 13.63 -2.14
CA LEU A 110 3.41 13.48 -2.17
C LEU A 110 4.07 14.21 -3.35
N ALA A 111 3.37 14.36 -4.48
CA ALA A 111 3.91 15.04 -5.65
C ALA A 111 4.25 16.51 -5.39
N ASP A 112 3.51 17.15 -4.47
CA ASP A 112 3.69 18.56 -4.10
C ASP A 112 4.38 18.73 -2.73
N ALA A 113 4.82 17.63 -2.10
CA ALA A 113 5.40 17.68 -0.77
C ALA A 113 6.79 18.35 -0.80
N PRO A 114 7.04 19.39 0.03
CA PRO A 114 8.31 20.12 0.04
C PRO A 114 9.46 19.33 0.67
N SER A 115 9.16 18.21 1.32
CA SER A 115 10.11 17.37 2.03
C SER A 115 9.61 15.92 2.11
N GLN A 116 10.53 15.00 2.45
CA GLN A 116 10.21 13.60 2.72
C GLN A 116 9.01 13.47 3.67
N GLN A 117 8.13 12.51 3.37
CA GLN A 117 6.92 12.23 4.15
C GLN A 117 6.86 10.76 4.52
N LEU A 118 6.28 10.49 5.69
CA LEU A 118 5.94 9.15 6.17
C LEU A 118 4.42 9.04 6.19
N VAL A 119 3.87 8.30 5.24
CA VAL A 119 2.43 8.16 5.02
C VAL A 119 1.97 6.81 5.55
N TYR A 120 0.87 6.80 6.29
CA TYR A 120 0.17 5.58 6.68
C TYR A 120 -1.23 5.55 6.03
N LEU A 121 -1.48 4.55 5.19
CA LEU A 121 -2.77 4.34 4.56
C LEU A 121 -3.76 3.75 5.56
N GLN A 122 -4.85 4.48 5.81
CA GLN A 122 -5.89 4.05 6.73
C GLN A 122 -6.66 2.86 6.17
N GLY A 123 -6.74 1.79 6.97
CA GLY A 123 -7.36 0.53 6.59
C GLY A 123 -8.86 0.66 6.29
N VAL A 124 -9.32 0.00 5.24
CA VAL A 124 -10.74 -0.18 4.95
C VAL A 124 -11.40 -0.98 6.08
N ASP A 125 -12.46 -0.44 6.70
CA ASP A 125 -13.16 -1.07 7.83
C ASP A 125 -13.61 -2.51 7.49
N PRO A 126 -13.06 -3.55 8.10
CA PRO A 126 -13.35 -4.93 7.71
C PRO A 126 -14.65 -5.48 8.32
N THR A 127 -15.37 -4.71 9.16
CA THR A 127 -16.56 -5.20 9.86
C THR A 127 -17.68 -5.55 8.88
N SER A 128 -18.42 -6.62 9.19
CA SER A 128 -19.51 -7.09 8.32
C SER A 128 -20.54 -6.00 8.04
N ARG A 129 -20.84 -5.13 9.03
CA ARG A 129 -21.77 -4.01 8.87
C ARG A 129 -21.27 -2.93 7.91
N ALA A 130 -19.95 -2.73 7.80
CA ALA A 130 -19.35 -1.79 6.86
C ALA A 130 -19.24 -2.37 5.44
N ARG A 131 -19.33 -3.69 5.27
CA ARG A 131 -19.12 -4.38 3.99
C ARG A 131 -20.38 -4.95 3.36
N LEU A 132 -21.42 -5.19 4.16
CA LEU A 132 -22.62 -5.88 3.72
C LEU A 132 -23.86 -5.17 4.27
N LYS A 133 -24.83 -4.97 3.39
CA LYS A 133 -26.22 -4.71 3.79
C LYS A 133 -27.02 -5.95 3.45
N MET A 134 -27.55 -6.61 4.47
CA MET A 134 -28.48 -7.73 4.31
C MET A 134 -29.90 -7.19 4.44
N THR A 135 -30.73 -7.50 3.45
CA THR A 135 -32.17 -7.22 3.49
C THR A 135 -32.86 -8.57 3.45
N ASP A 136 -33.73 -8.83 4.43
CA ASP A 136 -34.63 -9.98 4.41
C ASP A 136 -35.96 -9.56 3.80
N PRO A 137 -36.29 -9.98 2.57
CA PRO A 137 -37.52 -9.55 1.94
C PRO A 137 -38.79 -10.10 2.59
N ALA A 138 -38.68 -11.15 3.43
CA ALA A 138 -39.82 -11.66 4.19
C ALA A 138 -40.25 -10.71 5.33
N THR A 139 -39.32 -9.88 5.82
CA THR A 139 -39.56 -8.96 6.95
C THR A 139 -39.43 -7.48 6.56
N SER A 140 -38.64 -7.16 5.53
CA SER A 140 -38.44 -5.81 5.01
C SER A 140 -38.26 -5.84 3.47
N PRO A 141 -39.34 -6.15 2.72
CA PRO A 141 -39.26 -6.22 1.27
C PRO A 141 -38.90 -4.86 0.65
N PRO A 142 -38.05 -4.85 -0.40
CA PRO A 142 -37.91 -3.69 -1.27
C PRO A 142 -39.26 -3.25 -1.86
N LYS A 143 -39.37 -1.97 -2.25
CA LYS A 143 -40.63 -1.35 -2.71
C LYS A 143 -41.39 -2.14 -3.80
N PHE A 144 -40.67 -2.85 -4.67
CA PHE A 144 -41.23 -3.61 -5.78
C PHE A 144 -40.99 -5.11 -5.65
N TRP A 145 -40.80 -5.61 -4.42
CA TRP A 145 -40.62 -7.04 -4.19
C TRP A 145 -41.91 -7.80 -4.53
N PRO A 146 -41.85 -8.86 -5.36
CA PRO A 146 -43.03 -9.64 -5.70
C PRO A 146 -43.57 -10.39 -4.47
N ALA A 147 -44.89 -10.46 -4.37
CA ALA A 147 -45.60 -11.24 -3.36
C ALA A 147 -45.46 -12.75 -3.62
#